data_AF-A0A0B1TJB9-F1
#
_entry.id   AF-A0A0B1TJB9-F1
#
_cell.length_a   1.000
_cell.length_b   1.000
_cell.length_c   1.000
_cell.angle_alpha   90.00
_cell.angle_beta   90.00
_cell.angle_gamma   90.00
#
_symmetry.space_group_name_H-M   'P 1'
#
loop_
_entity.id
_entity.type
_entity.pdbx_description
1 polymer ?
#
loop_
_entity_poly.entity_id
_entity_poly.type
_entity_poly.pdbx_seq_one_letter_code
_entity_poly.pdbx_strand_id
1 'polypeptide(L)'
;MMQTAAEPNMKCPSNYGMTDPLREAFLSKHNMLRSELALGKTNNGQTGKMCRKASKMPMLVYDCEMEKTAYYRATQCTHINASPPYVFENNCSFTEALDRSLDDAAQNVSNAALVV
;
A
#
# COMPACT_ATOMS: atom_id res chain seq x y z
N MET A 1 5.74 -14.78 -26.13
CA MET A 1 4.61 -14.13 -25.43
C MET A 1 4.25 -15.02 -24.25
N MET A 2 4.61 -14.65 -23.02
CA MET A 2 4.30 -15.46 -21.84
C MET A 2 2.84 -15.23 -21.47
N GLN A 3 2.05 -16.28 -21.63
CA GLN A 3 0.67 -16.37 -21.17
C GLN A 3 0.72 -16.55 -19.65
N THR A 4 0.39 -15.54 -18.86
CA THR A 4 0.14 -15.72 -17.42
C THR A 4 -1.33 -16.10 -17.24
N ALA A 5 -1.59 -17.11 -16.41
CA ALA A 5 -2.94 -17.41 -15.94
C ALA A 5 -3.54 -16.15 -15.30
N ALA A 6 -4.86 -15.97 -15.38
CA ALA A 6 -5.50 -14.87 -14.67
C ALA A 6 -5.17 -14.97 -13.18
N GLU A 7 -4.44 -13.99 -12.66
CA GLU A 7 -4.09 -13.91 -11.25
C GLU A 7 -5.36 -13.97 -10.37
N PRO A 8 -5.32 -14.66 -9.21
CA PRO A 8 -6.51 -14.89 -8.40
C PRO A 8 -7.12 -13.58 -7.88
N ASN A 9 -8.45 -13.50 -7.91
CA ASN A 9 -9.24 -12.35 -7.47
C ASN A 9 -10.43 -12.79 -6.60
N MET A 10 -10.17 -13.56 -5.56
CA MET A 10 -11.20 -14.12 -4.67
C MET A 10 -11.50 -13.21 -3.47
N LYS A 11 -10.57 -12.36 -3.02
CA LYS A 11 -10.78 -11.49 -1.85
C LYS A 11 -11.75 -10.33 -2.14
N CYS A 12 -11.61 -9.69 -3.30
CA CYS A 12 -12.51 -8.63 -3.76
C CYS A 12 -12.99 -8.94 -5.19
N PRO A 13 -13.93 -9.89 -5.38
CA PRO A 13 -14.27 -10.41 -6.71
C PRO A 13 -14.84 -9.37 -7.68
N SER A 14 -15.43 -8.29 -7.15
CA SER A 14 -16.02 -7.20 -7.95
C SER A 14 -15.03 -6.08 -8.30
N ASN A 15 -13.79 -6.14 -7.80
CA ASN A 15 -12.75 -5.17 -8.09
C ASN A 15 -11.79 -5.73 -9.14
N TYR A 16 -11.47 -4.91 -10.14
CA TYR A 16 -10.57 -5.27 -11.23
C TYR A 16 -9.30 -4.42 -11.18
N GLY A 17 -8.20 -4.93 -11.75
CA GLY A 17 -6.89 -4.25 -11.75
C GLY A 17 -6.09 -4.47 -10.46
N MET A 18 -6.63 -5.20 -9.50
CA MET A 18 -5.97 -5.65 -8.26
C MET A 18 -6.09 -7.17 -8.13
N THR A 19 -5.00 -7.82 -7.76
CA THR A 19 -4.92 -9.28 -7.59
C THR A 19 -4.75 -9.65 -6.13
N ASP A 20 -5.15 -10.86 -5.72
CA ASP A 20 -5.00 -11.30 -4.33
C ASP A 20 -3.56 -11.27 -3.81
N PRO A 21 -2.52 -11.64 -4.61
CA PRO A 21 -1.12 -11.46 -4.21
C PRO A 21 -0.77 -10.00 -3.94
N LEU A 22 -1.25 -9.09 -4.79
CA LEU A 22 -1.01 -7.66 -4.64
C LEU A 22 -1.68 -7.10 -3.37
N ARG A 23 -2.92 -7.53 -3.08
CA ARG A 23 -3.63 -7.18 -1.84
C ARG A 23 -2.87 -7.66 -0.61
N GLU A 24 -2.37 -8.89 -0.64
CA GLU A 24 -1.58 -9.47 0.44
C GLU A 24 -0.26 -8.73 0.64
N ALA A 25 0.44 -8.38 -0.45
CA ALA A 25 1.67 -7.61 -0.38
C ALA A 25 1.47 -6.26 0.33
N PHE A 26 0.43 -5.49 -0.06
CA PHE A 26 0.11 -4.23 0.59
C PHE A 26 -0.26 -4.41 2.07
N LEU A 27 -1.15 -5.35 2.39
CA LEU A 27 -1.61 -5.59 3.76
C LEU A 27 -0.47 -6.06 4.67
N SER A 28 0.30 -7.04 4.20
CA SER A 28 1.43 -7.63 4.93
C SER A 28 2.50 -6.59 5.20
N LYS A 29 2.86 -5.76 4.20
CA LYS A 29 3.83 -4.67 4.42
C LYS A 29 3.36 -3.71 5.52
N HIS A 30 2.13 -3.21 5.44
CA HIS A 30 1.62 -2.27 6.45
C HIS A 30 1.64 -2.90 7.85
N ASN A 31 1.19 -4.14 7.99
CA ASN A 31 1.17 -4.83 9.27
C ASN A 31 2.57 -5.14 9.81
N MET A 32 3.52 -5.49 8.94
CA MET A 32 4.92 -5.65 9.30
C MET A 32 5.50 -4.35 9.86
N LEU A 33 5.35 -3.23 9.16
CA LEU A 33 5.86 -1.92 9.59
C LEU A 33 5.21 -1.46 10.90
N ARG A 34 3.89 -1.63 11.03
CA ARG A 34 3.16 -1.34 12.28
C ARG A 34 3.67 -2.20 13.45
N SER A 35 3.97 -3.47 13.20
CA SER A 35 4.53 -4.36 14.22
C SER A 35 5.94 -3.93 14.65
N GLU A 36 6.82 -3.58 13.71
CA GLU A 36 8.15 -3.08 14.01
C GLU A 36 8.11 -1.80 14.85
N LEU A 37 7.23 -0.87 14.49
CA LEU A 37 7.01 0.36 15.24
C LEU A 37 6.46 0.07 16.64
N ALA A 38 5.45 -0.79 16.75
CA ALA A 38 4.85 -1.17 18.04
C ALA A 38 5.88 -1.80 19.00
N LEU A 39 6.80 -2.60 18.46
CA LEU A 39 7.90 -3.23 19.20
C LEU A 39 9.07 -2.29 19.48
N GLY A 40 9.07 -1.07 18.92
CA GLY A 40 10.15 -0.08 19.09
C GLY A 40 11.42 -0.45 18.34
N LYS A 41 11.28 -1.08 17.17
CA LYS A 41 12.40 -1.50 16.29
C LYS A 41 12.63 -0.55 15.12
N THR A 42 11.79 0.47 14.97
CA THR A 42 11.86 1.44 13.88
C THR A 42 12.59 2.70 14.32
N ASN A 43 13.53 3.19 13.51
CA ASN A 43 14.18 4.49 13.73
C ASN A 43 13.28 5.63 13.27
N ASN A 44 13.27 6.72 14.03
CA ASN A 44 12.68 7.97 13.64
C ASN A 44 13.56 8.63 12.56
N GLY A 45 13.00 8.84 11.36
CA GLY A 45 13.77 9.34 10.21
C GLY A 45 14.36 10.75 10.38
N GLN A 46 13.82 11.57 11.29
CA GLN A 46 14.33 12.93 11.53
C GLN A 46 15.43 12.98 12.59
N THR A 47 15.32 12.16 13.63
CA THR A 47 16.21 12.21 14.80
C THR A 47 17.22 11.06 14.85
N GLY A 48 17.03 10.02 14.04
CA GLY A 48 17.84 8.79 14.04
C GLY A 48 17.65 7.92 15.29
N LYS A 49 16.82 8.34 16.26
CA LYS A 49 16.54 7.59 17.49
C LYS A 49 15.43 6.58 17.27
N MET A 50 15.42 5.50 18.06
CA MET A 50 14.32 4.54 18.03
C MET A 50 12.99 5.20 18.41
N CYS A 51 11.94 4.89 17.65
CA CYS A 51 10.57 5.27 17.96
C CYS A 51 10.11 4.61 19.27
N ARG A 52 9.19 5.27 19.96
CA ARG A 52 8.58 4.72 21.19
C ARG A 52 7.71 3.52 20.85
N LYS A 53 7.72 2.51 21.72
CA LYS A 53 6.81 1.35 21.64
C LYS A 53 5.36 1.79 21.71
N ALA A 54 4.48 1.09 21.00
CA ALA A 54 3.05 1.33 21.01
C ALA A 54 2.31 0.09 21.53
N SER A 55 1.56 0.24 22.62
CA SER A 55 0.82 -0.87 23.26
C SER A 55 -0.55 -1.15 22.64
N LYS A 56 -1.06 -0.26 21.77
CA LYS A 56 -2.41 -0.33 21.18
C LYS A 56 -2.37 -0.09 19.66
N MET A 57 -1.48 -0.79 18.95
CA MET A 57 -1.37 -0.72 17.50
C MET A 57 -1.95 -1.99 16.86
N PRO A 58 -3.24 -2.02 16.49
CA PRO A 58 -3.87 -3.21 15.91
C PRO A 58 -3.37 -3.47 14.49
N MET A 59 -3.46 -4.73 14.07
CA MET A 59 -3.29 -5.09 12.66
C MET A 59 -4.44 -4.51 11.83
N LEU A 60 -4.11 -4.06 10.63
CA LEU A 60 -5.08 -3.69 9.61
C LEU A 60 -5.69 -4.94 9.00
N VAL A 61 -6.92 -4.78 8.52
CA VAL A 61 -7.67 -5.76 7.74
C VAL A 61 -7.93 -5.14 6.37
N TYR A 62 -7.93 -5.97 5.32
CA TYR A 62 -8.21 -5.51 3.97
C TYR A 62 -9.66 -5.07 3.82
N ASP A 63 -9.90 -3.95 3.14
CA ASP A 63 -11.24 -3.41 2.86
C ASP A 63 -11.37 -3.17 1.35
N CYS A 64 -12.31 -3.87 0.71
CA CYS A 64 -12.52 -3.81 -0.74
C CYS A 64 -13.14 -2.48 -1.21
N GLU A 65 -13.90 -1.77 -0.38
CA GLU A 65 -14.45 -0.46 -0.72
C GLU A 65 -13.38 0.64 -0.64
N MET A 66 -12.46 0.52 0.34
CA MET A 66 -11.27 1.36 0.38
C MET A 66 -10.35 1.11 -0.81
N GLU A 67 -10.12 -0.16 -1.21
CA GLU A 67 -9.38 -0.49 -2.43
C GLU A 67 -10.00 0.18 -3.66
N LYS A 68 -11.32 0.04 -3.83
CA LYS A 68 -12.02 0.61 -4.98
C LYS A 68 -11.86 2.13 -5.06
N THR A 69 -11.95 2.80 -3.90
CA THR A 69 -11.72 4.24 -3.81
C THR A 69 -10.27 4.60 -4.13
N ALA A 70 -9.30 3.89 -3.56
CA ALA A 70 -7.88 4.11 -3.82
C ALA A 70 -7.52 3.87 -5.31
N TYR A 71 -8.07 2.83 -5.92
CA TYR A 71 -7.88 2.53 -7.34
C TYR A 71 -8.45 3.66 -8.21
N TYR A 72 -9.69 4.08 -7.96
CA TYR A 72 -10.30 5.22 -8.66
C TYR A 72 -9.44 6.49 -8.54
N ARG A 73 -8.92 6.78 -7.34
CA ARG A 73 -8.01 7.91 -7.10
C ARG A 73 -6.72 7.76 -7.90
N ALA A 74 -6.11 6.57 -7.91
CA ALA A 74 -4.87 6.29 -8.64
C ALA A 74 -5.02 6.44 -10.17
N THR A 75 -6.20 6.14 -10.73
CA THR A 75 -6.45 6.35 -12.18
C THR A 75 -6.37 7.81 -12.62
N GLN A 76 -6.43 8.77 -11.69
CA GLN A 76 -6.26 10.18 -12.00
C GLN A 76 -4.79 10.58 -12.20
N CYS A 77 -3.83 9.71 -11.85
CA CYS A 77 -2.39 9.92 -12.03
C CYS A 77 -1.95 11.31 -11.50
N THR A 78 -1.38 12.15 -12.36
CA THR A 78 -0.90 13.50 -12.05
C THR A 78 -2.01 14.51 -11.75
N HIS A 79 -3.27 14.15 -11.99
CA HIS A 79 -4.45 14.98 -11.72
C HIS A 79 -5.14 14.66 -10.38
N ILE A 80 -4.48 13.88 -9.51
CA ILE A 80 -5.00 13.60 -8.17
C ILE A 80 -5.06 14.91 -7.36
N ASN A 81 -6.28 15.31 -6.98
CA ASN A 81 -6.51 16.50 -6.15
C ASN A 81 -6.39 16.18 -4.66
N ALA A 82 -6.79 17.09 -3.78
CA ALA A 82 -6.87 16.82 -2.35
C ALA A 82 -7.71 15.56 -2.05
N SER A 83 -7.31 14.86 -0.98
CA SER A 83 -7.99 13.66 -0.51
C SER A 83 -9.42 13.98 -0.08
N PRO A 84 -10.37 13.05 -0.26
CA PRO A 84 -11.74 13.22 0.22
C PRO A 84 -11.80 13.43 1.75
N PRO A 85 -12.84 14.11 2.27
CA PRO A 85 -13.04 14.22 3.72
C PRO A 85 -13.02 12.86 4.41
N TYR A 86 -12.36 12.79 5.57
CA TYR A 86 -12.23 11.58 6.40
C TYR A 86 -11.44 10.43 5.77
N VAL A 87 -10.79 10.65 4.62
CA VAL A 87 -9.89 9.69 3.98
C VAL A 87 -8.45 10.20 4.09
N PHE A 88 -7.58 9.37 4.64
CA PHE A 88 -6.14 9.60 4.62
C PHE A 88 -5.54 8.62 3.61
N GLU A 89 -4.91 9.13 2.57
CA GLU A 89 -4.35 8.33 1.49
C GLU A 89 -2.84 8.60 1.34
N ASN A 90 -2.12 7.55 0.95
CA ASN A 90 -0.77 7.66 0.45
C ASN A 90 -0.82 7.52 -1.08
N ASN A 91 -0.13 8.38 -1.82
CA ASN A 91 0.02 8.25 -3.27
C ASN A 91 1.51 8.23 -3.64
N CYS A 92 1.83 7.46 -4.68
CA CYS A 92 3.15 7.47 -5.28
C CYS A 92 2.95 7.33 -6.80
N SER A 93 3.48 8.30 -7.54
CA SER A 93 3.43 8.31 -9.01
C SER A 93 4.82 8.00 -9.57
N PHE A 94 4.85 7.19 -10.61
CA PHE A 94 6.09 6.86 -11.31
C PHE A 94 6.13 7.58 -12.65
N THR A 95 7.20 8.34 -12.90
CA THR A 95 7.42 9.09 -14.16
C THR A 95 8.43 8.40 -15.08
N GLU A 96 9.11 7.36 -14.60
CA GLU A 96 10.13 6.59 -15.30
C GLU A 96 9.83 5.08 -15.17
N ALA A 97 10.47 4.21 -15.97
CA ALA A 97 10.30 2.74 -15.92
C ALA A 97 8.81 2.29 -15.87
N LEU A 98 7.99 2.78 -16.81
CA LEU A 98 6.54 2.54 -16.84
C LEU A 98 6.17 1.09 -17.24
N ASP A 99 7.14 0.30 -17.67
CA ASP A 99 7.02 -1.09 -18.12
C ASP A 99 7.25 -2.13 -17.02
N ARG A 100 7.56 -1.68 -15.79
CA ARG A 100 7.73 -2.56 -14.62
C ARG A 100 6.49 -3.41 -14.35
N SER A 101 6.68 -4.56 -13.71
CA SER A 101 5.56 -5.39 -13.28
C SER A 101 4.74 -4.68 -12.19
N LEU A 102 3.46 -5.05 -12.06
CA LEU A 102 2.61 -4.54 -10.97
C LEU A 102 3.16 -4.91 -9.59
N ASP A 103 3.81 -6.07 -9.46
CA ASP A 103 4.44 -6.51 -8.23
C ASP A 103 5.65 -5.63 -7.87
N ASP A 104 6.50 -5.30 -8.85
CA ASP A 104 7.62 -4.37 -8.65
C ASP A 104 7.12 -2.97 -8.30
N ALA A 105 6.06 -2.50 -8.96
CA ALA A 105 5.42 -1.24 -8.63
C ALA A 105 4.93 -1.24 -7.18
N ALA A 106 4.23 -2.29 -6.77
CA ALA A 106 3.69 -2.45 -5.43
C ALA A 106 4.75 -2.49 -4.34
N GLN A 107 5.85 -3.19 -4.58
CA GLN A 107 6.98 -3.26 -3.65
C GLN A 107 7.64 -1.89 -3.47
N ASN A 108 7.76 -1.12 -4.55
CA ASN A 108 8.29 0.24 -4.51
C ASN A 108 7.37 1.19 -3.72
N VAL A 109 6.06 1.16 -3.97
CA VAL A 109 5.08 1.94 -3.19
C VAL A 109 5.12 1.55 -1.71
N SER A 110 5.17 0.26 -1.42
CA SER A 110 5.24 -0.32 -0.08
C SER A 110 6.48 0.12 0.70
N ASN A 111 7.60 0.39 0.02
CA ASN A 111 8.82 0.93 0.64
C ASN A 111 8.76 2.46 0.83
N ALA A 112 8.05 3.18 -0.04
CA ALA A 112 7.87 4.62 0.07
C ALA A 112 6.89 5.02 1.21
N ALA A 113 5.95 4.15 1.56
CA ALA A 113 4.97 4.38 2.64
C ALA A 113 5.56 4.34 4.07
N LEU A 114 6.89 4.29 4.23
CA LEU A 114 7.57 4.15 5.51
C LEU A 114 7.65 5.44 6.36
N VAL A 115 6.93 6.49 5.97
CA VAL A 115 6.82 7.73 6.75
C VAL A 115 5.36 7.92 7.13
N VAL A 116 4.94 7.26 8.21
CA VAL A 116 3.70 7.59 8.95
C VAL A 116 4.08 8.48 10.12
#